data_AF-A0AAE3XCV9-F1
#
_entry.id   AF-A0AAE3XCV9-F1
#
_cell.length_a   1.000
_cell.length_b   1.000
_cell.length_c   1.000
_cell.angle_alpha   90.00
_cell.angle_beta   90.00
_cell.angle_gamma   90.00
#
_symmetry.space_group_name_H-M   'P 1'
#
loop_
_entity.id
_entity.type
_entity.pdbx_description
1 polymer ?
#
loop_
_entity_poly.entity_id
_entity_poly.type
_entity_poly.pdbx_seq_one_letter_code
_entity_poly.pdbx_strand_id
1 'polypeptide(L)'
;MTLEEIRARLGPLWTHRPGGGAGSVGDLYGRLWPLAPGLVVLDGDTHPLDALLASGQRRGPSDQLRPGRARACHANCLRARRHCPDLTVETGFAFTARAGVWVPHTWLRDREGRTIETTTRRDLYYGYVLICAAHEHQGELA
;
A
#
# COMPACT_ATOMS: atom_id res chain seq x y z
N MET A 1 6.90 12.48 14.96
CA MET A 1 7.55 11.22 15.35
C MET A 1 8.73 11.00 14.42
N THR A 2 9.96 11.01 14.94
CA THR A 2 11.23 10.86 14.18
C THR A 2 11.62 9.38 14.04
N LEU A 3 12.58 9.08 13.16
CA LEU A 3 13.15 7.73 12.99
C LEU A 3 13.72 7.17 14.30
N GLU A 4 14.33 8.02 15.14
CA GLU A 4 14.85 7.62 16.45
C GLU A 4 13.73 7.25 17.44
N GLU A 5 12.64 8.01 17.47
CA GLU A 5 11.50 7.73 18.34
C GLU A 5 10.82 6.40 17.96
N ILE A 6 10.81 6.04 16.68
CA ILE A 6 10.26 4.76 16.20
C ILE A 6 11.19 3.60 16.56
N ARG A 7 12.51 3.75 16.37
CA ARG A 7 13.51 2.74 16.74
C ARG A 7 13.52 2.46 18.24
N ALA A 8 13.46 3.50 19.07
CA ALA A 8 13.41 3.38 20.52
C ALA A 8 12.15 2.64 21.01
N ARG A 9 11.03 2.78 20.29
CA ARG A 9 9.73 2.20 20.65
C ARG A 9 9.54 0.75 20.19
N LEU A 10 10.30 0.31 19.18
CA LEU A 10 10.22 -1.06 18.65
C LEU A 10 11.26 -2.03 19.25
N GLY A 11 12.25 -1.53 20.01
CA GLY A 11 13.23 -2.38 20.69
C GLY A 11 13.99 -3.34 19.75
N PRO A 12 14.55 -4.46 20.26
CA PRO A 12 15.34 -5.41 19.48
C PRO A 12 14.51 -6.32 18.54
N LEU A 13 13.25 -5.98 18.22
CA LEU A 13 12.43 -6.67 17.21
C LEU A 13 12.99 -6.54 15.77
N TRP A 14 14.18 -5.95 15.64
CA TRP A 14 14.90 -5.64 14.43
C TRP A 14 16.13 -6.53 14.25
N THR A 15 15.95 -7.84 14.14
CA THR A 15 16.94 -8.73 13.50
C THR A 15 16.26 -9.91 12.84
N HIS A 16 15.46 -9.70 11.78
CA HIS A 16 15.32 -10.77 10.80
C HIS A 16 16.35 -10.55 9.69
N ARG A 17 17.41 -11.35 9.77
CA ARG A 17 18.40 -11.53 8.73
C ARG A 17 17.68 -12.08 7.48
N PRO A 18 18.02 -11.66 6.25
CA PRO A 18 17.43 -12.22 5.03
C PRO A 18 17.85 -13.69 4.95
N GLY A 19 16.88 -14.57 5.16
CA GLY A 19 17.08 -15.99 5.33
C GLY A 19 15.75 -16.65 5.67
N GLY A 20 14.87 -16.73 4.68
CA GLY A 20 13.58 -17.42 4.74
C GLY A 20 13.08 -17.58 3.31
N GLY A 21 12.47 -18.73 2.99
CA GLY A 21 12.13 -19.12 1.62
C GLY A 21 11.29 -18.11 0.83
N ALA A 22 11.09 -18.39 -0.45
CA ALA A 22 10.27 -17.56 -1.34
C ALA A 22 8.95 -17.19 -0.66
N GLY A 23 8.63 -15.89 -0.62
CA GLY A 23 7.47 -15.39 0.13
C GLY A 23 7.82 -14.85 1.51
N SER A 24 9.09 -14.53 1.79
CA SER A 24 9.52 -14.07 3.12
C SER A 24 9.41 -12.55 3.30
N VAL A 25 9.44 -12.11 4.58
CA VAL A 25 9.64 -10.70 4.93
C VAL A 25 10.93 -10.15 4.31
N GLY A 26 11.97 -10.97 4.17
CA GLY A 26 13.22 -10.59 3.51
C GLY A 26 13.02 -10.21 2.04
N ASP A 27 12.18 -10.95 1.32
CA ASP A 27 11.85 -10.66 -0.08
C ASP A 27 11.10 -9.33 -0.21
N LEU A 28 10.20 -9.04 0.74
CA LEU A 28 9.49 -7.76 0.79
C LEU A 28 10.44 -6.59 1.02
N TYR A 29 11.40 -6.74 1.94
CA TYR A 29 12.47 -5.75 2.11
C TYR A 29 13.25 -5.57 0.80
N GLY A 30 13.56 -6.66 0.09
CA GLY A 30 14.20 -6.62 -1.23
C GLY A 30 13.39 -5.84 -2.28
N ARG A 31 12.06 -5.84 -2.20
CA ARG A 31 11.18 -5.02 -3.06
C ARG A 31 11.12 -3.55 -2.64
N LEU A 32 10.98 -3.27 -1.34
CA LEU A 32 10.75 -1.91 -0.83
C LEU A 32 12.03 -1.09 -0.70
N TRP A 33 13.15 -1.71 -0.32
CA TRP A 33 14.40 -1.02 -0.05
C TRP A 33 14.96 -0.24 -1.25
N PRO A 34 14.99 -0.80 -2.48
CA PRO A 34 15.46 -0.06 -3.65
C PRO A 34 14.52 1.09 -4.06
N LEU A 35 13.25 1.05 -3.62
CA LEU A 35 12.26 2.08 -3.92
C LEU A 35 12.38 3.26 -2.96
N ALA A 36 12.50 2.98 -1.66
CA ALA A 36 12.84 3.94 -0.63
C ALA A 36 13.38 3.20 0.61
N PRO A 37 14.63 3.43 1.03
CA PRO A 37 15.16 2.80 2.22
C PRO A 37 14.43 3.30 3.46
N GLY A 38 13.99 2.38 4.32
CA GLY A 38 13.21 2.73 5.49
C GLY A 38 12.79 1.53 6.32
N LEU A 39 12.20 1.85 7.46
CA LEU A 39 11.60 0.88 8.37
C LEU A 39 10.31 0.32 7.77
N VAL A 40 10.17 -0.99 7.68
CA VAL A 40 8.90 -1.62 7.25
C VAL A 40 8.13 -2.06 8.49
N VAL A 41 6.96 -1.46 8.69
CA VAL A 41 6.04 -1.85 9.75
C VAL A 41 5.23 -3.05 9.27
N LEU A 42 5.24 -4.14 10.01
CA LEU A 42 4.39 -5.29 9.76
C LEU A 42 3.28 -5.28 10.82
N ASP A 43 2.02 -5.32 10.41
CA ASP A 43 0.92 -5.68 11.28
C ASP A 43 0.61 -7.18 11.12
N GLY A 44 0.07 -7.81 12.17
CA GLY A 44 -0.20 -9.24 12.21
C GLY A 44 -1.19 -9.75 11.13
N ASP A 45 -1.84 -8.82 10.43
CA ASP A 45 -2.75 -9.06 9.30
C ASP A 45 -2.07 -8.86 7.94
N THR A 46 -0.74 -8.94 7.91
CA THR A 46 0.13 -8.56 6.78
C THR A 46 -0.52 -8.94 5.45
N HIS A 47 -0.74 -7.93 4.61
CA HIS A 47 -1.25 -8.08 3.25
C HIS A 47 -0.67 -9.33 2.57
N PRO A 48 -1.48 -10.12 1.84
CA PRO A 48 -1.04 -11.34 1.15
C PRO A 48 0.33 -11.17 0.51
N LEU A 49 1.36 -11.65 1.20
CA LEU A 49 2.75 -11.33 0.89
C LEU A 49 3.11 -11.88 -0.48
N ASP A 50 2.58 -13.06 -0.80
CA ASP A 50 2.71 -13.70 -2.10
C ASP A 50 2.14 -12.84 -3.24
N ALA A 51 0.94 -12.27 -3.06
CA ALA A 51 0.33 -11.41 -4.08
C ALA A 51 1.15 -10.13 -4.28
N LEU A 52 1.64 -9.55 -3.19
CA LEU A 52 2.48 -8.36 -3.22
C LEU A 52 3.83 -8.61 -3.89
N LEU A 53 4.48 -9.75 -3.62
CA LEU A 53 5.76 -10.11 -4.21
C LEU A 53 5.66 -10.52 -5.68
N ALA A 54 4.53 -11.14 -6.07
CA ALA A 54 4.27 -11.58 -7.43
C ALA A 54 3.80 -10.45 -8.36
N SER A 55 2.96 -9.54 -7.86
CA SER A 55 2.25 -8.56 -8.71
C SER A 55 2.36 -7.10 -8.25
N GLY A 56 3.13 -6.84 -7.19
CA GLY A 56 3.29 -5.50 -6.63
C GLY A 56 3.90 -4.52 -7.62
N GLN A 57 3.26 -3.36 -7.75
CA GLN A 57 3.70 -2.26 -8.59
C GLN A 57 3.95 -1.01 -7.77
N ARG A 58 4.98 -0.26 -8.18
CA ARG A 58 5.29 1.06 -7.64
C ARG A 58 4.28 2.09 -8.16
N ARG A 59 3.81 2.96 -7.27
CA ARG A 59 3.14 4.23 -7.61
C ARG A 59 3.91 5.39 -7.01
N GLY A 60 3.89 6.53 -7.70
CA GLY A 60 4.42 7.79 -7.19
C GLY A 60 3.61 8.35 -6.02
N PRO A 61 3.84 9.61 -5.61
CA PRO A 61 3.03 10.25 -4.59
C PRO A 61 1.56 10.31 -4.99
N SER A 62 0.67 10.48 -4.01
CA SER A 62 -0.77 10.62 -4.31
C SER A 62 -1.03 11.88 -5.13
N ASP A 63 -1.71 11.72 -6.27
CA ASP A 63 -2.19 12.82 -7.11
C ASP A 63 -3.35 13.57 -6.44
N GLN A 64 -4.19 12.84 -5.70
CA GLN A 64 -5.38 13.38 -5.05
C GLN A 64 -5.46 12.92 -3.60
N LEU A 65 -6.01 13.80 -2.75
CA LEU A 65 -6.43 13.46 -1.39
C LEU A 65 -7.94 13.66 -1.32
N ARG A 66 -8.69 12.59 -1.04
CA ARG A 66 -10.14 12.59 -0.78
C ARG A 66 -10.38 12.12 0.65
N PRO A 67 -10.24 13.01 1.64
CA PRO A 67 -10.23 12.62 3.04
C PRO A 67 -11.51 11.90 3.46
N GLY A 68 -11.36 10.72 4.06
CA GLY A 68 -12.39 10.02 4.80
C GLY A 68 -12.10 10.04 6.30
N ARG A 69 -12.51 9.00 7.02
CA ARG A 69 -12.19 8.85 8.43
C ARG A 69 -10.70 8.55 8.61
N ALA A 70 -10.04 9.30 9.50
CA ALA A 70 -8.63 9.08 9.80
C ALA A 70 -8.37 7.62 10.23
N ARG A 71 -7.25 7.05 9.78
CA ARG A 71 -6.81 5.66 10.07
C ARG A 71 -7.78 4.56 9.60
N ALA A 72 -8.74 4.88 8.73
CA ALA A 72 -9.71 3.93 8.20
C ALA A 72 -9.55 3.75 6.68
N CYS A 73 -8.31 3.61 6.18
CA CYS A 73 -7.99 3.60 4.76
C CYS A 73 -8.78 2.53 3.98
N HIS A 74 -8.81 1.28 4.44
CA HIS A 74 -9.60 0.20 3.84
C HIS A 74 -11.09 0.57 3.73
N ALA A 75 -11.73 0.96 4.84
CA ALA A 75 -13.15 1.30 4.88
C ALA A 75 -13.49 2.51 4.01
N ASN A 76 -12.62 3.53 3.98
CA ASN A 76 -12.80 4.70 3.13
C ASN A 76 -12.73 4.32 1.64
N CYS A 77 -11.76 3.49 1.24
CA CYS A 77 -11.60 3.05 -0.14
C CYS A 77 -12.80 2.20 -0.60
N LEU A 78 -13.21 1.24 0.23
CA LEU A 78 -14.39 0.40 -0.06
C LEU A 78 -15.66 1.24 -0.18
N ARG A 79 -15.87 2.23 0.70
CA ARG A 79 -17.02 3.14 0.61
C ARG A 79 -16.96 3.99 -0.66
N ALA A 80 -15.82 4.60 -0.96
CA ALA A 80 -15.66 5.40 -2.17
C ALA A 80 -15.94 4.59 -3.44
N ARG A 81 -15.44 3.34 -3.49
CA ARG A 81 -15.69 2.41 -4.59
C ARG A 81 -17.15 2.01 -4.74
N ARG A 82 -17.89 1.85 -3.64
CA ARG A 82 -19.34 1.60 -3.68
C ARG A 82 -20.10 2.74 -4.34
N HIS A 83 -19.65 3.98 -4.16
CA HIS A 83 -20.27 5.16 -4.79
C HIS A 83 -19.75 5.46 -6.19
N CYS A 84 -18.52 5.06 -6.50
CA CYS A 84 -17.90 5.26 -7.81
C CYS A 84 -17.27 3.95 -8.27
N PRO A 85 -18.02 3.13 -9.04
CA PRO A 85 -17.57 1.80 -9.43
C PRO A 85 -16.35 1.74 -10.35
N ASP A 86 -15.91 2.88 -10.86
CA ASP A 86 -14.77 2.99 -11.76
C ASP A 86 -13.43 3.06 -11.06
N LEU A 87 -13.45 3.18 -9.74
CA LEU A 87 -12.23 3.20 -8.95
C LEU A 87 -11.67 1.78 -8.82
N THR A 88 -10.36 1.65 -8.91
CA THR A 88 -9.65 0.44 -8.51
C THR A 88 -9.22 0.59 -7.05
N VAL A 89 -9.36 -0.46 -6.25
CA VAL A 89 -8.83 -0.51 -4.88
C VAL A 89 -7.50 -1.26 -4.94
N GLU A 90 -6.42 -0.59 -4.52
CA GLU A 90 -5.09 -1.16 -4.42
C GLU A 90 -4.67 -1.25 -2.95
N THR A 91 -3.88 -2.26 -2.61
CA THR A 91 -3.39 -2.48 -1.23
C THR A 91 -1.94 -2.94 -1.23
N GLY A 92 -1.22 -2.61 -0.16
CA GLY A 92 0.19 -2.92 -0.01
C GLY A 92 0.85 -2.01 1.01
N PHE A 93 2.00 -1.43 0.66
CA PHE A 93 2.75 -0.55 1.55
C PHE A 93 2.83 0.86 0.99
N ALA A 94 2.67 1.85 1.86
CA ALA A 94 2.90 3.25 1.55
C ALA A 94 4.05 3.84 2.36
N PHE A 95 4.89 4.62 1.71
CA PHE A 95 6.07 5.24 2.31
C PHE A 95 5.79 6.68 2.75
N THR A 96 6.37 7.07 3.88
CA THR A 96 6.41 8.46 4.35
C THR A 96 7.86 8.88 4.57
N ALA A 97 8.38 9.71 3.68
CA ALA A 97 9.79 10.11 3.63
C ALA A 97 10.22 10.81 4.92
N ARG A 98 9.39 11.71 5.47
CA ARG A 98 9.67 12.41 6.72
C ARG A 98 9.91 11.46 7.90
N ALA A 99 9.23 10.33 7.92
CA ALA A 99 9.32 9.33 8.97
C ALA A 99 10.23 8.15 8.60
N GLY A 100 10.67 8.05 7.33
CA GLY A 100 11.45 6.93 6.83
C GLY A 100 10.78 5.58 7.05
N VAL A 101 9.45 5.52 6.94
CA VAL A 101 8.67 4.29 7.23
C VAL A 101 7.76 3.90 6.08
N TRP A 102 7.72 2.60 5.83
CA TRP A 102 6.70 1.90 5.07
C TRP A 102 5.65 1.35 6.02
N VAL A 103 4.39 1.62 5.73
CA VAL A 103 3.26 1.11 6.51
C VAL A 103 2.24 0.40 5.61
N PRO A 104 1.58 -0.66 6.11
CA PRO A 104 0.43 -1.27 5.45
C PRO A 104 -0.61 -0.21 5.13
N HIS A 105 -1.14 -0.24 3.91
CA HIS A 105 -2.02 0.80 3.42
C HIS A 105 -2.87 0.36 2.22
N THR A 106 -4.01 1.03 2.08
CA THR A 106 -4.94 0.84 0.95
C THR A 106 -5.29 2.20 0.38
N TRP A 107 -5.28 2.28 -0.95
CA TRP A 107 -5.58 3.50 -1.70
C TRP A 107 -6.47 3.17 -2.90
N LEU A 108 -6.91 4.22 -3.58
CA LEU A 108 -7.71 4.12 -4.80
C LEU A 108 -6.88 4.53 -6.00
N ARG A 109 -7.25 4.01 -7.16
CA ARG A 109 -6.75 4.47 -8.46
C ARG A 109 -7.92 4.73 -9.39
N ASP A 110 -7.91 5.86 -10.07
CA ASP A 110 -8.94 6.16 -11.08
C ASP A 110 -8.59 5.58 -12.47
N ARG A 111 -9.48 5.80 -13.44
CA ARG A 111 -9.33 5.31 -14.82
C ARG A 111 -8.11 5.91 -15.51
N GLU A 112 -7.71 7.13 -15.14
CA GLU A 112 -6.52 7.80 -15.65
C GLU A 112 -5.22 7.29 -14.97
N GLY A 113 -5.33 6.36 -14.03
CA GLY A 113 -4.20 5.79 -13.32
C GLY A 113 -3.71 6.65 -12.15
N ARG A 114 -4.41 7.72 -11.78
CA ARG A 114 -4.02 8.62 -10.70
C ARG A 114 -4.31 7.98 -9.34
N THR A 115 -3.36 8.14 -8.43
CA THR A 115 -3.45 7.63 -7.06
C THR A 115 -4.26 8.58 -6.20
N ILE A 116 -5.30 8.05 -5.56
CA ILE A 116 -6.21 8.77 -4.69
C ILE A 116 -6.06 8.23 -3.26
N GLU A 117 -5.59 9.09 -2.37
CA GLU A 117 -5.42 8.82 -0.95
C GLU A 117 -6.68 9.22 -0.16
N THR A 118 -6.99 8.50 0.91
CA THR A 118 -8.21 8.75 1.72
C THR A 118 -7.94 9.15 3.17
N THR A 119 -6.67 9.16 3.60
CA THR A 119 -6.31 9.46 4.98
C THR A 119 -5.25 10.56 5.07
N THR A 120 -4.05 10.30 4.57
CA THR A 120 -2.93 11.24 4.60
C THR A 120 -2.07 10.99 3.39
N ARG A 121 -1.62 12.06 2.72
CA ARG A 121 -0.70 11.94 1.59
C ARG A 121 0.52 11.11 1.96
N ARG A 122 0.94 10.27 1.03
CA ARG A 122 2.15 9.44 1.09
C ARG A 122 3.02 9.76 -0.11
N ASP A 123 4.31 9.52 0.06
CA ASP A 123 5.33 9.88 -0.93
C ASP A 123 5.51 8.79 -2.00
N LEU A 124 5.20 7.54 -1.63
CA LEU A 124 5.34 6.39 -2.51
C LEU A 124 4.38 5.28 -2.09
N TYR A 125 3.99 4.43 -3.04
CA TYR A 125 3.23 3.22 -2.77
C TYR A 125 3.84 2.04 -3.51
N TYR A 126 3.72 0.86 -2.93
CA TYR A 126 4.04 -0.41 -3.55
C TYR A 126 2.95 -1.40 -3.19
N GLY A 127 2.17 -1.83 -4.18
CA GLY A 127 0.99 -2.64 -3.92
C GLY A 127 0.44 -3.32 -5.15
N TYR A 128 -0.60 -4.11 -4.93
CA TYR A 128 -1.31 -4.84 -5.98
C TYR A 128 -2.80 -4.47 -5.96
N VAL A 129 -3.50 -4.84 -7.03
CA VAL A 129 -4.94 -4.60 -7.15
C VAL A 129 -5.71 -5.60 -6.28
N LEU A 130 -6.50 -5.08 -5.33
CA LEU A 130 -7.39 -5.88 -4.50
C LEU A 130 -8.78 -6.00 -5.14
N ILE A 131 -9.30 -4.91 -5.71
CA ILE A 131 -10.60 -4.88 -6.40
C ILE A 131 -10.46 -4.04 -7.66
N CYS A 132 -10.68 -4.64 -8.82
CA CYS A 132 -10.66 -3.93 -10.11
C CYS A 132 -11.83 -2.95 -10.23
N ALA A 133 -11.67 -1.92 -11.06
CA ALA A 133 -12.80 -1.14 -11.57
C ALA A 133 -13.83 -2.07 -12.23
N ALA A 134 -15.12 -1.73 -12.13
CA ALA A 134 -16.14 -2.46 -12.86
C ALA A 134 -15.94 -2.11 -14.33
N HIS A 135 -15.59 -3.10 -15.15
CA HIS A 135 -15.64 -2.91 -16.59
C HIS A 135 -17.11 -2.73 -16.98
N GLU A 136 -17.42 -1.72 -17.79
CA GLU A 136 -18.59 -1.81 -18.64
C GLU A 136 -18.43 -3.10 -19.46
N HIS A 137 -19.32 -4.07 -19.27
CA HIS A 137 -19.56 -5.06 -20.30
C HIS A 137 -20.05 -4.28 -21.53
N GLN A 138 -19.13 -3.89 -22.41
CA GLN A 138 -19.50 -3.66 -23.80
C GLN A 138 -19.98 -5.00 -24.33
N GLY A 139 -21.26 -5.04 -24.72
CA GLY A 139 -21.96 -6.26 -25.03
C GLY A 139 -21.30 -7.06 -26.13
N GLU A 140 -21.19 -8.36 -25.91
CA GLU A 140 -21.28 -9.36 -26.96
C GLU A 140 -22.58 -10.13 -26.73
N LEU A 141 -23.66 -9.55 -27.26
CA LEU A 141 -24.74 -10.32 -27.85
C LEU A 141 -24.72 -9.98 -29.35
N ALA A 142 -24.02 -10.81 -30.11
CA ALA A 142 -24.24 -11.02 -31.54
C ALA A 142 -23.87 -12.46 -31.85
#